data_AF-A0A2E1V2L8-F1
#
_entry.id   AF-A0A2E1V2L8-F1
#
_cell.length_a   1.000
_cell.length_b   1.000
_cell.length_c   1.000
_cell.angle_alpha   90.00
_cell.angle_beta   90.00
_cell.angle_gamma   90.00
#
_symmetry.space_group_name_H-M   'P 1'
#
loop_
_entity.id
_entity.type
_entity.pdbx_description
1 polymer ?
#
loop_
_entity_poly.entity_id
_entity_poly.type
_entity_poly.pdbx_seq_one_letter_code
_entity_poly.pdbx_strand_id
1 'polypeptide(L)' 'MIDTSVPSPCVSVCQIDKSSASCSGCKRTLDEIRDWMIMTADEKLSVLRALEDR' A
#
# COMPACT_ATOMS: atom_id res chain seq x y z
N MET A 1 -16.49 -2.17 -8.44
CA MET A 1 -15.70 -1.24 -9.28
C MET A 1 -14.45 -0.95 -8.48
N ILE A 2 -13.26 -1.33 -8.97
CA ILE A 2 -12.02 -1.12 -8.23
C ILE A 2 -11.62 0.34 -8.49
N ASP A 3 -11.69 1.18 -7.47
CA ASP A 3 -11.38 2.61 -7.60
C ASP A 3 -9.88 2.77 -7.89
N THR A 4 -9.55 3.03 -9.15
CA THR A 4 -8.18 3.21 -9.66
C THR A 4 -7.71 4.67 -9.61
N SER A 5 -8.50 5.57 -9.02
CA SER A 5 -8.17 6.99 -8.90
C SER A 5 -6.86 7.23 -8.14
N VAL A 6 -6.52 6.34 -7.22
CA VAL A 6 -5.27 6.38 -6.47
C VAL A 6 -4.32 5.29 -7.00
N PRO A 7 -3.22 5.68 -7.69
CA PRO A 7 -2.26 4.72 -8.19
C PRO A 7 -1.56 4.03 -7.02
N SER A 8 -1.43 2.69 -7.09
CA SER A 8 -0.67 1.98 -6.08
C SER A 8 0.83 2.26 -6.28
N PRO A 9 1.62 2.50 -5.23
CA PRO A 9 3.07 2.67 -5.29
C PRO A 9 3.79 1.33 -5.52
N CYS A 10 3.06 0.29 -5.97
CA CYS A 10 3.62 -1.02 -6.23
C CYS A 10 4.56 -0.95 -7.43
N VAL A 11 5.84 -1.15 -7.18
CA VAL A 11 6.88 -1.27 -8.22
C VAL A 11 6.94 -2.69 -8.82
N SER A 12 5.87 -3.47 -8.69
CA SER A 12 5.81 -4.89 -9.06
C SER A 12 6.88 -5.78 -8.38
N VAL A 13 7.47 -5.29 -7.28
CA VAL A 13 8.37 -6.05 -6.42
C VAL A 13 7.59 -6.45 -5.18
N CYS A 14 7.18 -7.71 -5.09
CA CYS A 14 6.51 -8.26 -3.91
C CYS A 14 7.53 -8.96 -3.02
N GLN A 15 8.34 -8.17 -2.31
CA GLN A 15 9.33 -8.70 -1.38
C GLN A 15 8.94 -8.24 0.02
N ILE A 16 8.40 -9.15 0.84
CA ILE A 16 7.96 -8.81 2.20
C ILE A 16 9.10 -9.04 3.17
N ASP A 17 9.49 -7.98 3.85
CA ASP A 17 10.43 -8.05 4.94
C ASP A 17 9.75 -8.72 6.14
N LYS A 18 10.30 -9.86 6.59
CA LYS A 18 9.73 -10.62 7.72
C LYS A 18 9.86 -9.88 9.04
N SER A 19 10.83 -8.97 9.16
CA SER A 19 11.06 -8.19 10.37
C SER A 19 10.04 -7.06 10.52
N SER A 20 9.68 -6.43 9.40
CA SER A 20 8.81 -5.24 9.36
C SER A 20 7.38 -5.54 8.90
N ALA A 21 7.12 -6.78 8.45
CA ALA A 21 5.87 -7.21 7.80
C ALA A 21 5.41 -6.27 6.67
N SER A 22 6.37 -5.61 6.03
CA SER A 22 6.16 -4.62 4.97
C SER A 22 6.94 -4.97 3.72
N CYS A 23 6.42 -4.54 2.58
CA CYS A 23 7.03 -4.76 1.29
C CYS A 23 8.27 -3.87 1.13
N SER A 24 9.45 -4.44 0.88
CA SER A 24 10.67 -3.70 0.61
C SER A 24 10.58 -2.79 -0.62
N GLY A 25 9.67 -3.07 -1.57
CA GLY A 25 9.47 -2.24 -2.75
C GLY A 25 8.61 -1.01 -2.49
N CYS A 26 7.37 -1.22 -2.06
CA CYS A 26 6.39 -0.14 -1.87
C CYS A 26 6.23 0.32 -0.42
N LYS A 27 7.03 -0.21 0.51
CA LYS A 27 6.99 0.02 1.97
C LYS A 27 5.65 -0.29 2.67
N ARG A 28 4.68 -0.85 1.95
CA ARG A 28 3.35 -1.17 2.47
C ARG A 28 3.31 -2.48 3.22
N THR A 29 2.52 -2.53 4.28
CA THR A 29 2.25 -3.78 4.99
C THR A 29 1.31 -4.67 4.18
N LEU A 30 1.40 -5.97 4.45
CA LEU A 30 0.56 -6.99 3.83
C LEU A 30 -0.93 -6.71 4.08
N ASP A 31 -1.25 -6.21 5.27
CA ASP A 31 -2.60 -5.83 5.68
C ASP A 31 -3.14 -4.70 4.81
N GLU A 32 -2.36 -3.64 4.60
CA GLU A 32 -2.76 -2.54 3.72
C GLU A 32 -2.88 -2.95 2.27
N ILE A 33 -2.02 -3.85 1.77
CA ILE A 33 -2.15 -4.38 0.41
C ILE A 33 -3.47 -5.15 0.26
N ARG A 34 -3.85 -5.92 1.28
CA ARG A 34 -5.12 -6.66 1.32
C ARG A 34 -6.31 -5.71 1.41
N ASP A 35 -6.21 -4.66 2.22
CA ASP A 35 -7.27 -3.67 2.40
C ASP A 35 -7.36 -2.69 1.21
N TRP A 36 -6.30 -2.52 0.41
CA TRP A 36 -6.29 -1.59 -0.72
C TRP A 36 -7.42 -1.81 -1.74
N MET A 37 -7.86 -3.05 -1.93
CA MET A 37 -8.95 -3.38 -2.86
C MET A 37 -10.33 -3.00 -2.32
N ILE A 38 -10.48 -2.85 -1.01
CA ILE A 38 -11.73 -2.47 -0.33
C ILE A 38 -11.73 -1.03 0.17
N MET A 39 -10.56 -0.42 0.35
CA MET A 39 -10.39 0.98 0.74
C MET A 39 -10.96 1.96 -0.29
N THR A 40 -11.51 3.06 0.22
CA THR A 40 -11.94 4.22 -0.58
C THR A 40 -10.74 5.08 -1.00
N ALA A 41 -10.92 5.96 -2.01
CA ALA A 41 -9.84 6.83 -2.48
C ALA A 41 -9.21 7.68 -1.36
N ASP A 42 -10.00 8.14 -0.39
CA ASP A 42 -9.52 8.92 0.75
C ASP A 42 -8.64 8.07 1.70
N GLU A 43 -9.07 6.86 2.02
CA GLU A 43 -8.27 5.91 2.81
C GLU A 43 -6.97 5.56 2.10
N LYS A 44 -7.02 5.31 0.79
CA LYS A 44 -5.83 5.05 -0.02
C LYS A 44 -4.86 6.23 0.06
N LEU A 45 -5.34 7.46 -0.03
CA LEU A 45 -4.51 8.67 0.11
C LEU A 45 -3.89 8.80 1.51
N SER A 46 -4.65 8.48 2.55
CA SER A 46 -4.15 8.47 3.93
C SER A 46 -3.01 7.46 4.12
N VAL A 47 -3.19 6.26 3.59
CA VAL A 47 -2.16 5.21 3.54
C VAL A 47 -0.92 5.71 2.77
N LEU A 48 -1.08 6.32 1.60
CA LEU A 48 0.04 6.87 0.84
C LEU A 48 0.81 7.94 1.61
N ARG A 49 0.12 8.87 2.26
CA ARG A 49 0.77 9.87 3.13
C ARG A 49 1.54 9.23 4.26
N ALA A 50 0.97 8.22 4.92
CA ALA A 50 1.64 7.50 6.00
C ALA A 50 2.90 6.75 5.52
N LEU A 51 2.96 6.35 4.25
CA LEU A 51 4.15 5.73 3.65
C LEU A 51 5.19 6.75 3.23
N GLU A 52 4.78 7.90 2.69
CA GLU A 52 5.68 9.02 2.33
C GLU A 52 6.38 9.59 3.57
N ASP A 53 5.71 9.59 4.72
CA ASP A 53 6.27 10.04 6.00
C ASP A 53 7.30 9.06 6.62
N ARG A 54 7.45 7.83 6.08
CA ARG A 54 8.26 6.73 6.67
C ARG A 54 9.61 6.41 6.02
#